data_AF-A0AAW1LVD1-F1
#
_entry.id   AF-A0AAW1LVD1-F1
#
_cell.length_a   1.000
_cell.length_b   1.000
_cell.length_c   1.000
_cell.angle_alpha   90.00
_cell.angle_beta   90.00
_cell.angle_gamma   90.00
#
_symmetry.space_group_name_H-M   'P 1'
#
loop_
_entity.id
_entity.type
_entity.pdbx_description
1 polymer ?
#
loop_
_entity_poly.entity_id
_entity_poly.type
_entity_poly.pdbx_seq_one_letter_code
_entity_poly.pdbx_strand_id
1 'polypeptide(L)'
;METDLHILIRFNSGAVNEKIYNSKRRLKGIKVVIKEDLTQRRVELIKKLLKHIPARTIWTYHGKMCRKRGGNTETIQRDSDIRKIWVSGMDSRSK
;
A
#
# COMPACT_ATOMS: atom_id res chain seq x y z
N MET A 1 22.96 15.72 -5.67
CA MET A 1 21.70 15.00 -5.39
C MET A 1 21.59 13.92 -6.44
N GLU A 2 21.67 12.66 -6.05
CA GLU A 2 21.52 11.54 -6.98
C GLU A 2 20.05 11.51 -7.42
N THR A 3 19.79 11.69 -8.71
CA THR A 3 18.43 11.66 -9.25
C THR A 3 17.96 10.21 -9.31
N ASP A 4 16.95 9.86 -8.51
CA ASP A 4 16.28 8.57 -8.60
C ASP A 4 15.69 8.42 -10.02
N LEU A 5 16.29 7.54 -10.82
CA LEU A 5 15.77 7.23 -12.16
C LEU A 5 14.52 6.38 -12.00
N HIS A 6 13.37 6.95 -12.37
CA HIS A 6 12.10 6.24 -12.41
C HIS A 6 11.82 5.70 -13.80
N ILE A 7 11.58 4.40 -13.91
CA ILE A 7 11.20 3.72 -15.15
C ILE A 7 9.76 3.23 -15.00
N LEU A 8 8.87 3.68 -15.90
CA LEU A 8 7.50 3.18 -15.97
C LEU A 8 7.46 1.93 -16.85
N ILE A 9 6.96 0.83 -16.29
CA ILE A 9 6.84 -0.45 -16.98
C ILE A 9 5.35 -0.79 -17.10
N ARG A 10 4.86 -0.89 -18.33
CA ARG A 10 3.51 -1.40 -18.62
C ARG A 10 3.60 -2.88 -18.96
N PHE A 11 2.93 -3.72 -18.17
CA PHE A 11 2.81 -5.13 -18.47
C PHE A 11 1.68 -5.40 -19.47
N ASN A 12 1.87 -6.41 -20.33
CA ASN A 12 0.84 -6.87 -21.27
C ASN A 12 -0.27 -7.68 -20.57
N SER A 13 -0.07 -8.14 -19.34
CA SER A 13 -1.00 -8.97 -18.59
C SER A 13 -0.88 -8.76 -17.08
N GLY A 14 -2.01 -8.89 -16.38
CA GLY A 14 -2.06 -8.83 -14.91
C GLY A 14 -1.29 -9.97 -14.24
N ALA A 15 -1.28 -11.17 -14.85
CA ALA A 15 -0.58 -12.33 -14.32
C ALA A 15 0.95 -12.16 -14.31
N VAL A 16 1.53 -11.57 -15.37
CA VAL A 16 2.97 -11.26 -15.39
C VAL A 16 3.30 -10.21 -14.33
N ASN A 17 2.50 -9.14 -14.24
CA ASN A 17 2.66 -8.12 -13.22
C ASN A 17 2.67 -8.74 -11.80
N GLU A 18 1.70 -9.59 -11.49
CA GLU A 18 1.59 -10.27 -10.21
C GLU A 18 2.80 -11.17 -9.90
N LYS A 19 3.27 -11.96 -10.88
CA LYS A 19 4.49 -12.79 -10.73
C LYS A 19 5.71 -11.94 -10.35
N ILE A 20 5.87 -10.77 -10.97
CA ILE A 20 6.97 -9.84 -10.67
C ILE A 20 6.80 -9.24 -9.26
N TYR A 21 5.60 -8.77 -8.91
CA TYR A 21 5.31 -8.21 -7.58
C TYR A 21 5.57 -9.22 -6.45
N ASN A 22 5.17 -10.47 -6.64
CA ASN A 22 5.41 -11.55 -5.67
C ASN A 22 6.90 -11.90 -5.56
N SER A 23 7.65 -11.75 -6.66
CA SER A 23 9.09 -12.01 -6.72
C SER A 23 9.95 -10.85 -6.19
N LYS A 24 9.38 -9.67 -5.91
CA LYS A 24 10.15 -8.47 -5.52
C LYS A 24 11.02 -8.66 -4.28
N ARG A 25 10.68 -9.62 -3.39
CA ARG A 25 11.50 -9.97 -2.22
C ARG A 25 12.91 -10.41 -2.59
N ARG A 26 13.10 -10.95 -3.81
CA ARG A 26 14.41 -11.34 -4.35
C ARG A 26 15.33 -10.16 -4.63
N LEU A 27 14.80 -8.94 -4.66
CA LEU A 27 15.58 -7.70 -4.83
C LEU A 27 16.10 -7.14 -3.50
N LYS A 28 15.81 -7.79 -2.36
CA LYS A 28 16.30 -7.34 -1.05
C LYS A 28 17.84 -7.34 -1.05
N GLY A 29 18.43 -6.20 -0.70
CA GLY A 29 19.88 -5.99 -0.73
C GLY A 29 20.40 -5.35 -2.03
N ILE A 30 19.56 -5.28 -3.07
CA ILE A 30 19.84 -4.55 -4.30
C ILE A 30 19.20 -3.16 -4.20
N LYS A 31 19.87 -2.13 -4.72
CA LYS A 31 19.38 -0.74 -4.76
C LYS A 31 18.28 -0.52 -5.82
N VAL A 32 17.31 -1.43 -5.92
CA VAL A 32 16.17 -1.35 -6.85
C VAL A 32 14.88 -1.53 -6.08
N VAL A 33 13.93 -0.62 -6.28
CA VAL A 33 12.62 -0.67 -5.62
C VAL A 33 11.51 -0.72 -6.66
N ILE A 34 10.69 -1.76 -6.60
CA ILE A 34 9.46 -1.87 -7.39
C ILE A 34 8.30 -1.27 -6.60
N LYS A 35 7.64 -0.27 -7.16
CA LYS A 35 6.45 0.40 -6.59
C LYS A 35 5.31 0.37 -7.60
N GLU A 36 4.08 0.32 -7.10
CA GLU A 36 2.91 0.47 -7.97
C GLU A 36 2.80 1.90 -8.46
N ASP A 37 2.47 2.05 -9.74
CA ASP A 37 2.03 3.33 -10.26
C ASP A 37 0.59 3.57 -9.81
N LEU A 38 0.41 4.59 -9.00
CA LEU A 38 -0.87 4.91 -8.37
C LEU A 38 -1.40 6.22 -8.94
N THR A 39 -2.70 6.26 -9.18
CA THR A 39 -3.36 7.52 -9.51
C THR A 39 -3.23 8.53 -8.36
N GLN A 40 -3.21 9.82 -8.69
CA GLN A 40 -3.12 10.92 -7.72
C GLN A 40 -4.11 10.76 -6.55
N ARG A 41 -5.37 10.42 -6.86
CA ARG A 41 -6.41 10.14 -5.87
C ARG A 41 -6.02 9.04 -4.88
N ARG A 42 -5.38 7.97 -5.35
CA ARG A 42 -4.93 6.87 -4.51
C ARG A 42 -3.78 7.31 -3.62
N VAL A 43 -2.81 8.07 -4.16
CA VAL A 43 -1.70 8.65 -3.38
C VAL A 43 -2.22 9.50 -2.23
N GLU A 44 -3.22 10.35 -2.48
CA GLU A 44 -3.86 11.17 -1.44
C GLU A 44 -4.53 10.32 -0.35
N LEU A 45 -5.21 9.24 -0.75
CA LEU A 45 -5.79 8.28 0.21
C LEU A 45 -4.71 7.66 1.10
N ILE A 46 -3.55 7.28 0.54
CA ILE A 46 -2.41 6.76 1.32
C ILE A 46 -1.93 7.80 2.32
N LYS A 47 -1.71 9.03 1.86
CA LYS A 47 -1.23 10.12 2.72
C LYS A 47 -2.18 10.37 3.89
N LYS A 48 -3.50 10.33 3.67
CA LYS A 48 -4.50 10.42 4.74
C LYS A 48 -4.37 9.25 5.73
N LEU A 49 -4.25 8.01 5.24
CA LEU A 49 -4.13 6.82 6.08
C LEU A 49 -2.85 6.82 6.94
N LEU A 50 -1.72 7.19 6.35
CA LEU A 50 -0.42 7.21 7.02
C LEU A 50 -0.34 8.19 8.20
N LYS A 51 -1.23 9.19 8.25
CA LYS A 51 -1.34 10.09 9.42
C LYS A 51 -1.86 9.38 10.67
N HIS A 52 -2.55 8.25 10.51
CA HIS A 52 -3.27 7.60 11.60
C HIS A 52 -2.88 6.13 11.80
N ILE A 53 -2.33 5.49 10.77
CA ILE A 53 -1.98 4.08 10.79
C ILE A 53 -0.48 3.94 10.51
N PRO A 54 0.25 3.13 11.30
CA PRO A 54 1.67 2.89 11.06
C PRO A 54 1.92 2.36 9.64
N ALA A 55 2.87 2.96 8.92
CA ALA A 55 3.21 2.55 7.55
C ALA A 55 3.51 1.04 7.41
N ARG A 56 4.11 0.43 8.44
CA ARG A 56 4.44 -1.00 8.47
C ARG A 56 3.25 -1.95 8.37
N THR A 57 2.03 -1.46 8.63
CA THR A 57 0.81 -2.29 8.57
C THR A 57 0.00 -2.05 7.30
N ILE A 58 0.47 -1.21 6.38
CA ILE A 58 -0.22 -0.83 5.14
C ILE A 58 0.63 -1.15 3.92
N TRP A 59 0.01 -1.65 2.86
CA TRP A 59 0.64 -1.82 1.54
C TRP A 59 -0.39 -1.62 0.43
N THR A 60 0.08 -1.49 -0.81
CA THR A 60 -0.78 -1.47 -1.99
C THR A 60 -0.71 -2.82 -2.71
N TYR A 61 -1.82 -3.23 -3.31
CA TYR A 61 -1.91 -4.43 -4.14
C TYR A 61 -3.01 -4.26 -5.21
N HIS A 62 -2.62 -4.29 -6.48
CA HIS A 62 -3.44 -3.91 -7.64
C HIS A 62 -4.09 -2.54 -7.47
N GLY A 63 -3.35 -1.62 -6.83
CA GLY A 63 -3.77 -0.29 -6.44
C GLY A 63 -4.98 -0.22 -5.50
N LYS A 64 -5.34 -1.34 -4.87
CA LYS A 64 -6.13 -1.33 -3.65
C LYS A 64 -5.20 -1.10 -2.47
N MET A 65 -5.67 -0.41 -1.44
CA MET A 65 -4.92 -0.29 -0.20
C MET A 65 -5.29 -1.46 0.70
N CYS A 66 -4.29 -2.10 1.29
CA CYS A 66 -4.45 -3.22 2.20
C CYS A 66 -3.85 -2.86 3.55
N ARG A 67 -4.52 -3.27 4.63
CA ARG A 67 -4.06 -3.09 6.00
C ARG A 67 -4.09 -4.42 6.72
N LYS A 68 -3.03 -4.72 7.49
CA LYS A 68 -3.01 -5.86 8.41
C LYS A 68 -3.55 -5.44 9.78
N ARG A 69 -4.56 -6.15 10.28
CA ARG A 69 -5.13 -5.96 11.62
C ARG A 69 -5.48 -7.31 12.23
N GLY A 70 -4.87 -7.66 13.38
CA GLY A 70 -5.24 -8.87 14.13
C GLY A 70 -5.21 -10.17 13.32
N GLY A 71 -4.21 -10.34 12.45
CA GLY A 71 -4.10 -11.51 11.55
C GLY A 71 -4.91 -11.41 10.25
N ASN A 72 -5.91 -10.53 10.19
CA ASN A 72 -6.74 -10.31 9.02
C ASN A 72 -6.19 -9.18 8.11
N THR A 73 -6.55 -9.24 6.83
CA THR A 73 -6.26 -8.20 5.84
C THR A 73 -7.54 -7.45 5.48
N GLU A 74 -7.58 -6.16 5.80
CA GLU A 74 -8.67 -5.25 5.45
C GLU A 74 -8.32 -4.52 4.14
N THR A 75 -9.26 -4.42 3.20
CA THR A 75 -9.07 -3.63 1.98
C THR A 75 -9.74 -2.27 2.12
N ILE A 76 -9.02 -1.21 1.77
CA ILE A 76 -9.45 0.18 1.85
C ILE A 76 -9.45 0.72 0.41
N GLN A 77 -10.61 1.16 -0.08
CA GLN A 77 -10.72 1.70 -1.44
C GLN A 77 -11.24 3.13 -1.47
N ARG A 78 -11.96 3.54 -0.44
CA ARG A 78 -12.66 4.83 -0.38
C ARG A 78 -12.46 5.50 0.98
N ASP A 79 -12.68 6.81 1.01
CA ASP A 79 -12.65 7.60 2.26
C ASP A 79 -13.65 7.07 3.31
N SER A 80 -14.74 6.42 2.90
CA SER A 80 -15.70 5.77 3.81
C SER A 80 -15.10 4.60 4.60
N ASP A 81 -14.17 3.86 3.99
CA ASP A 81 -13.51 2.72 4.62
C ASP A 81 -12.55 3.19 5.71
N ILE A 82 -11.99 4.39 5.53
CA ILE A 82 -11.20 5.05 6.57
C ILE A 82 -12.06 5.25 7.82
N ARG A 83 -13.29 5.78 7.70
CA ARG A 83 -14.15 6.04 8.88
C ARG A 83 -14.41 4.79 9.73
N LYS A 84 -14.55 3.61 9.10
CA LYS A 84 -14.73 2.33 9.82
C LYS A 84 -13.51 1.97 10.68
N ILE A 85 -12.31 2.34 10.22
CA ILE A 85 -11.07 2.15 10.98
C ILE A 85 -11.02 3.07 12.20
N TRP A 86 -11.59 4.27 12.11
CA TRP A 86 -11.59 5.26 13.20
C TRP A 86 -12.48 4.83 14.37
N VAL A 87 -13.69 4.34 14.09
CA VAL A 87 -14.63 3.87 15.13
C VAL A 87 -13.99 2.74 15.94
N SER A 88 -13.35 1.79 15.26
CA SER A 88 -12.77 0.61 15.90
C SER A 88 -11.43 0.86 16.63
N GLY A 89 -10.85 2.06 16.49
CA GLY A 89 -9.63 2.49 17.19
C GLY A 89 -9.88 3.24 18.49
N MET A 90 -11.10 3.77 18.70
CA MET A 90 -11.48 4.42 19.97
C MET A 90 -11.76 3.41 21.09
N ASP A 91 -12.23 2.20 20.75
CA ASP A 91 -12.56 1.16 21.74
C ASP A 91 -11.34 0.54 22.45
N SER A 92 -10.12 0.80 21.96
CA SER A 92 -8.88 0.20 22.51
C SER A 92 -8.02 1.19 23.29
N ARG A 93 -8.48 2.42 23.51
CA ARG A 93 -7.82 3.41 24.40
C ARG A 93 -8.54 3.62 25.73
N SER A 94 -9.55 2.81 26.03
CA SER A 94 -10.18 2.75 27.35
C SER A 94 -9.79 1.45 28.05
N LYS A 95 -8.57 1.42 28.60
CA LYS A 95 -8.18 0.66 29.79
C LYS A 95 -6.80 1.09 30.25
#